data_AF-A0A7G8EZ68-F1
#
_entry.id   AF-A0A7G8EZ68-F1
#
_cell.length_a   1.000
_cell.length_b   1.000
_cell.length_c   1.000
_cell.angle_alpha   90.00
_cell.angle_beta   90.00
_cell.angle_gamma   90.00
#
_symmetry.space_group_name_H-M   'P 1'
#
loop_
_entity.id
_entity.type
_entity.pdbx_description
1 polymer ?
#
loop_
_entity_poly.entity_id
_entity_poly.type
_entity_poly.pdbx_seq_one_letter_code
_entity_poly.pdbx_strand_id
1 'polypeptide(L)'
;MGRVSPLIWLLALLLLLPTAAGRAVIDVLGGLALIVLALPLLLGGLGWIGWKLIQSRMQVCPACGAATLQRSQNCPVCGAAMPVSNGSGDGAASVDAVSTPASSATIDITAEDVES
;
A
#
# COMPACT_ATOMS: atom_id res chain seq x y z
N MET A 1 15.18 -32.16 -47.32
CA MET A 1 15.31 -31.82 -45.88
C MET A 1 16.34 -32.76 -45.23
N GLY A 2 17.57 -32.29 -45.02
CA GLY A 2 18.58 -33.07 -44.30
C GLY A 2 18.19 -33.17 -42.83
N ARG A 3 17.89 -34.38 -42.35
CA ARG A 3 17.67 -34.62 -40.92
C ARG A 3 19.05 -34.54 -40.28
N VAL A 4 19.43 -33.34 -39.82
CA VAL A 4 20.63 -33.18 -39.02
C VAL A 4 20.50 -34.13 -37.83
N SER A 5 21.48 -35.02 -37.68
CA SER A 5 21.45 -36.06 -36.65
C SER A 5 21.30 -35.37 -35.29
N PRO A 6 20.42 -35.85 -34.38
CA PRO A 6 20.25 -35.24 -33.07
C PRO A 6 21.61 -35.09 -32.36
N LEU A 7 22.54 -36.03 -32.59
CA LEU A 7 23.95 -35.99 -32.17
C LEU A 7 24.70 -34.69 -32.46
N ILE A 8 24.39 -34.02 -33.56
CA ILE A 8 25.03 -32.76 -33.95
C ILE A 8 24.46 -31.60 -33.14
N TRP A 9 23.16 -31.65 -32.81
CA TRP A 9 22.48 -30.59 -32.05
C TRP A 9 22.95 -30.55 -30.60
N LEU A 10 23.09 -31.71 -29.96
CA LEU A 10 23.61 -31.76 -28.58
C LEU A 10 25.13 -31.61 -28.52
N LEU A 11 25.90 -31.95 -29.56
CA LEU A 11 27.31 -31.56 -29.63
C LEU A 11 27.45 -30.02 -29.73
N ALA A 12 26.62 -29.36 -30.54
CA ALA A 12 26.61 -27.89 -30.64
C ALA A 12 26.17 -27.22 -29.33
N LEU A 13 25.14 -27.76 -28.66
CA LEU A 13 24.68 -27.29 -27.34
C LEU A 13 25.76 -27.49 -26.27
N LEU A 14 26.46 -28.63 -26.31
CA LEU A 14 27.58 -28.97 -25.42
C LEU A 14 28.83 -28.13 -25.71
N LEU A 15 29.02 -27.63 -26.93
CA LEU A 15 30.10 -26.68 -27.29
C LEU A 15 29.73 -25.22 -26.96
N LEU A 16 28.45 -24.87 -27.00
CA LEU A 16 27.96 -23.56 -26.54
C LEU A 16 28.10 -23.41 -25.03
N LEU A 17 27.89 -24.49 -24.26
CA LEU A 17 27.98 -24.47 -22.79
C LEU A 17 29.35 -24.04 -22.19
N PRO A 18 30.51 -24.49 -22.72
CA PRO A 18 31.84 -24.09 -22.24
C PRO A 18 32.40 -22.83 -22.94
N THR A 19 31.74 -22.31 -23.97
CA THR A 19 32.22 -21.14 -24.71
C THR A 19 31.62 -19.85 -24.16
N ALA A 20 32.35 -18.72 -24.32
CA ALA A 20 31.93 -17.39 -23.84
C ALA A 20 30.53 -16.99 -24.35
N ALA A 21 30.11 -17.51 -25.50
CA ALA A 21 28.78 -17.29 -26.05
C ALA A 21 27.66 -17.92 -25.20
N GLY A 22 27.86 -19.12 -24.63
CA GLY A 22 26.86 -19.73 -23.74
C GLY A 22 26.69 -18.97 -22.43
N ARG A 23 27.79 -18.48 -21.86
CA ARG A 23 27.76 -17.58 -20.69
C ARG A 23 26.98 -16.31 -20.98
N ALA A 24 27.23 -15.67 -22.12
CA ALA A 24 26.50 -14.46 -22.52
C ALA A 24 24.98 -14.71 -22.67
N VAL A 25 24.56 -15.84 -23.25
CA VAL A 25 23.13 -16.19 -23.35
C VAL A 25 22.52 -16.42 -21.97
N ILE A 26 23.23 -17.11 -21.08
CA ILE A 26 22.77 -17.36 -19.70
C ILE A 26 22.70 -16.06 -18.90
N ASP A 27 23.65 -15.14 -19.07
CA ASP A 27 23.66 -13.84 -18.39
C ASP A 27 22.52 -12.94 -18.88
N VAL A 28 22.20 -12.98 -20.18
CA VAL A 28 21.05 -12.24 -20.74
C VAL A 28 19.73 -12.84 -20.25
N LEU A 29 19.57 -14.16 -20.27
CA LEU A 29 18.36 -14.81 -19.74
C LEU A 29 18.22 -14.59 -18.23
N GLY A 30 19.31 -14.72 -17.49
CA GLY A 30 19.36 -14.49 -16.04
C GLY A 30 19.06 -13.05 -15.68
N GLY A 31 19.66 -12.09 -16.39
CA GLY A 31 19.39 -10.66 -16.23
C GLY A 31 17.93 -10.31 -16.54
N LEU A 32 17.38 -10.84 -17.63
CA LEU A 32 15.97 -10.64 -17.97
C LEU A 32 15.05 -11.25 -16.90
N ALA A 33 15.31 -12.47 -16.44
CA ALA A 33 14.54 -13.12 -15.39
C ALA A 33 14.59 -12.31 -14.08
N LEU A 34 15.76 -11.78 -13.72
CA LEU A 34 15.92 -10.89 -12.57
C LEU A 34 15.12 -9.61 -12.73
N ILE A 35 15.11 -8.98 -13.91
CA ILE A 35 14.29 -7.77 -14.16
C ILE A 35 12.80 -8.10 -14.05
N VAL A 36 12.35 -9.20 -14.66
CA VAL A 36 10.95 -9.64 -14.63
C VAL A 36 10.49 -9.93 -13.20
N LEU A 37 11.38 -10.43 -12.34
CA LEU A 37 11.07 -10.68 -10.92
C LEU A 37 11.19 -9.42 -10.06
N ALA A 38 12.22 -8.61 -10.28
CA ALA A 38 12.50 -7.41 -9.48
C ALA A 38 11.50 -6.30 -9.77
N LEU A 39 11.07 -6.14 -11.03
CA LEU A 39 10.12 -5.10 -11.44
C LEU A 39 8.78 -5.15 -10.66
N PRO A 40 8.06 -6.29 -10.58
CA PRO A 40 6.83 -6.36 -9.79
C PRO A 40 7.10 -6.23 -8.29
N LEU A 41 8.24 -6.71 -7.79
CA LEU A 41 8.63 -6.52 -6.38
C LEU A 41 8.83 -5.04 -6.05
N LEU A 42 9.52 -4.31 -6.93
CA LEU A 42 9.75 -2.87 -6.77
C LEU A 42 8.44 -2.10 -6.91
N LEU A 43 7.63 -2.36 -7.93
CA LEU A 43 6.34 -1.71 -8.12
C LEU A 43 5.39 -1.98 -6.95
N GLY A 44 5.34 -3.23 -6.47
CA GLY A 44 4.56 -3.61 -5.30
C GLY A 44 5.07 -2.93 -4.02
N GLY A 45 6.38 -2.94 -3.79
CA GLY A 45 7.01 -2.29 -2.64
C GLY A 45 6.78 -0.78 -2.63
N LEU A 46 7.12 -0.08 -3.72
CA LEU A 46 6.91 1.36 -3.86
C LEU A 46 5.42 1.71 -3.79
N GLY A 47 4.56 0.92 -4.43
CA GLY A 47 3.11 1.10 -4.38
C GLY A 47 2.55 1.00 -2.96
N TRP A 48 2.98 -0.01 -2.19
CA TRP A 48 2.60 -0.18 -0.79
C TRP A 48 3.01 1.00 0.08
N ILE A 49 4.24 1.48 -0.10
CA ILE A 49 4.80 2.61 0.65
C ILE A 49 4.05 3.91 0.29
N GLY A 50 3.80 4.13 -1.00
CA GLY A 50 2.98 5.24 -1.49
C GLY A 50 1.56 5.21 -0.92
N TRP A 51 0.90 4.06 -0.93
CA TRP A 51 -0.43 3.89 -0.36
C TRP A 51 -0.48 4.22 1.13
N LYS A 52 0.49 3.72 1.90
CA LYS A 52 0.58 3.99 3.35
C LYS A 52 0.79 5.48 3.62
N LEU A 53 1.58 6.17 2.80
CA LEU A 53 1.75 7.62 2.87
C LEU A 53 0.44 8.35 2.58
N ILE A 54 -0.27 7.99 1.51
CA ILE A 54 -1.57 8.60 1.15
C ILE A 54 -2.56 8.43 2.29
N GLN A 55 -2.68 7.21 2.84
CA GLN A 55 -3.58 6.91 3.94
C GLN A 55 -3.22 7.68 5.23
N SER A 56 -1.94 7.94 5.48
CA SER A 56 -1.49 8.74 6.63
C SER A 56 -1.84 10.23 6.54
N ARG A 57 -2.09 10.73 5.32
CA ARG A 57 -2.41 12.14 5.07
C ARG A 57 -3.91 12.39 4.89
N MET A 58 -4.73 11.34 4.78
CA MET A 58 -6.18 11.47 4.70
C MET A 58 -6.72 12.00 6.03
N GLN A 59 -7.46 13.11 5.97
CA GLN A 59 -8.16 13.67 7.10
C GLN A 59 -9.67 13.55 6.88
N VAL A 60 -10.38 13.09 7.89
CA VAL A 60 -11.85 12.99 7.90
C VAL A 60 -12.43 14.21 8.60
N CYS A 61 -13.40 14.86 8.00
CA CYS A 61 -14.07 16.01 8.61
C CYS A 61 -14.96 15.54 9.76
N PRO A 62 -14.83 16.09 10.99
CA PRO A 62 -15.63 15.67 12.14
C PRO A 62 -17.11 16.10 12.04
N ALA A 63 -17.43 17.10 11.21
CA ALA A 63 -18.79 17.60 11.08
C ALA A 63 -19.64 16.80 10.08
N CYS A 64 -19.05 16.32 8.98
CA CYS A 64 -19.79 15.67 7.89
C CYS A 64 -19.24 14.29 7.46
N GLY A 65 -18.10 13.87 7.99
CA GLY A 65 -17.48 12.57 7.66
C GLY A 65 -16.76 12.51 6.32
N ALA A 66 -16.68 13.62 5.56
CA ALA A 66 -15.98 13.63 4.27
C ALA A 66 -14.47 13.42 4.46
N ALA A 67 -13.88 12.47 3.72
CA ALA A 67 -12.44 12.26 3.66
C ALA A 67 -11.80 13.16 2.61
N THR A 68 -10.77 13.91 2.99
CA THR A 68 -10.05 14.81 2.07
C THR A 68 -8.53 14.67 2.24
N LEU A 69 -7.83 14.78 1.11
CA LEU A 69 -6.36 14.87 1.03
C LEU A 69 -5.88 16.33 1.03
N GLN A 70 -6.77 17.28 0.77
CA GLN A 70 -6.46 18.70 0.71
C GLN A 70 -6.37 19.27 2.14
N ARG A 71 -5.22 19.88 2.46
CA ARG A 71 -5.02 20.62 3.72
C ARG A 71 -5.59 22.04 3.58
N SER A 72 -6.92 22.15 3.55
CA SER A 72 -7.63 23.43 3.59
C SER A 72 -8.11 23.74 5.02
N GLN A 73 -8.20 25.02 5.37
CA GLN A 73 -8.71 25.45 6.69
C GLN A 73 -10.20 25.14 6.86
N ASN A 74 -10.94 24.98 5.75
CA ASN A 74 -12.37 24.69 5.73
C ASN A 74 -12.63 23.43 4.90
N CYS A 75 -13.62 22.63 5.31
CA CYS A 75 -14.07 21.46 4.58
C CYS A 75 -14.73 21.87 3.24
N PRO A 76 -14.34 21.28 2.08
CA PRO A 76 -14.93 21.64 0.79
C PRO A 76 -16.39 21.17 0.62
N VAL A 77 -16.87 20.28 1.50
CA VAL A 77 -18.23 19.73 1.44
C VAL A 77 -19.19 20.54 2.31
N CYS A 78 -18.82 20.83 3.57
CA CYS A 78 -19.72 21.49 4.54
C CYS A 78 -19.25 22.85 5.05
N GLY A 79 -18.05 23.32 4.66
CA GLY A 79 -17.49 24.60 5.10
C GLY A 79 -16.94 24.65 6.53
N ALA A 80 -17.14 23.59 7.33
CA ALA A 80 -16.66 23.51 8.71
C ALA A 80 -15.14 23.63 8.80
N ALA A 81 -14.63 24.25 9.88
CA ALA A 81 -13.20 24.37 10.12
C ALA A 81 -12.56 22.99 10.32
N MET A 82 -11.43 22.74 9.65
CA MET A 82 -10.68 21.49 9.76
C MET A 82 -9.55 21.62 10.79
N PRO A 83 -9.24 20.56 11.56
CA PRO A 83 -8.11 20.57 12.48
C PRO A 83 -6.79 20.66 11.71
N VAL A 84 -6.14 21.83 11.75
CA VAL A 84 -4.85 22.04 11.09
C VAL A 84 -3.74 21.41 11.96
N SER A 85 -3.32 20.19 11.64
CA SER A 85 -2.10 19.62 12.23
C SER A 85 -0.86 20.30 11.62
N ASN A 86 -0.46 21.44 12.18
CA ASN A 86 0.85 22.04 11.94
C ASN A 86 1.91 21.09 12.51
N GLY A 87 2.88 20.69 11.69
CA GLY A 87 3.95 19.76 12.05
C GLY A 87 5.01 20.38 12.97
N SER A 88 4.58 20.92 14.10
CA SER A 88 5.45 21.32 15.20
C SER A 88 5.22 20.33 16.34
N GLY A 89 6.26 19.56 16.68
CA GLY A 89 6.21 18.70 17.84
C GLY A 89 6.07 19.56 19.09
N ASP A 90 4.90 19.54 19.69
CA ASP A 90 4.66 19.94 21.06
C ASP A 90 3.54 19.05 21.60
N GLY A 91 3.78 18.47 22.77
CA GLY A 91 2.89 17.52 23.41
C GLY A 91 1.57 18.13 23.87
N ALA A 92 0.74 17.24 24.42
CA ALA A 92 -0.55 17.47 25.08
C ALA A 92 -1.76 17.59 24.15
N ALA A 93 -2.51 16.51 24.02
CA ALA A 93 -3.68 16.29 24.86
C ALA A 93 -4.36 14.99 24.44
N SER A 94 -4.56 14.14 25.43
CA SER A 94 -5.34 12.90 25.39
C SER A 94 -6.60 13.01 24.53
N VAL A 95 -6.59 12.36 23.37
CA VAL A 95 -7.79 11.79 22.73
C VAL A 95 -7.81 10.28 22.93
N ASP A 96 -7.27 9.81 24.07
CA ASP A 96 -7.70 8.59 24.74
C ASP A 96 -8.97 8.87 25.56
N ALA A 97 -9.91 9.64 25.01
CA ALA A 97 -11.30 9.60 25.47
C ALA A 97 -11.91 8.33 24.88
N VAL A 98 -11.45 7.20 25.42
CA VAL A 98 -12.12 5.91 25.51
C VAL A 98 -13.08 5.66 24.35
N SER A 99 -12.54 5.11 23.26
CA SER A 99 -13.34 4.34 22.31
C SER A 99 -13.79 3.06 23.01
N THR A 100 -14.75 3.16 23.93
CA THR A 100 -15.40 2.00 24.52
C THR A 100 -16.23 1.36 23.42
N PRO A 101 -15.96 0.10 23.03
CA PRO A 101 -16.77 -0.57 22.05
C PRO A 101 -18.22 -0.63 22.54
N ALA A 102 -19.19 -0.41 21.65
CA ALA A 102 -20.60 -0.36 22.02
C ALA A 102 -21.09 -1.61 22.79
N SER A 103 -20.39 -2.74 22.64
CA SER A 103 -20.65 -3.99 23.36
C SER A 103 -20.23 -3.99 24.84
N SER A 104 -19.48 -2.99 25.31
CA SER A 104 -19.00 -2.89 26.70
C SER A 104 -19.70 -1.80 27.53
N ALA A 105 -20.76 -1.17 27.00
CA ALA A 105 -21.52 -0.15 27.68
C ALA A 105 -23.00 -0.56 27.79
N THR A 106 -23.57 -0.48 29.00
CA THR A 106 -25.00 -0.71 29.27
C THR A 106 -25.65 0.63 29.59
N ILE A 107 -26.80 0.92 28.94
CA ILE A 107 -27.58 2.13 29.17
C ILE A 107 -28.77 1.74 30.05
N ASP A 108 -28.88 2.33 31.24
CA ASP A 108 -30.03 2.16 32.14
C ASP A 108 -31.07 3.23 31.82
N ILE A 109 -32.34 2.83 31.69
CA ILE A 109 -33.44 3.71 31.29
C ILE A 109 -34.50 3.66 32.39
N THR A 110 -34.63 4.76 33.11
CA THR A 110 -35.70 4.94 34.11
C THR A 110 -36.86 5.68 33.48
N ALA A 111 -38.05 5.09 33.51
CA ALA A 111 -39.28 5.76 33.12
C ALA A 111 -39.99 6.30 34.36
N GLU A 112 -40.50 7.53 34.27
CA GLU A 112 -41.45 8.09 35.24
C GLU A 112 -42.83 8.14 34.58
N ASP A 113 -43.84 7.64 35.29
CA ASP A 113 -45.24 7.76 34.87
C ASP A 113 -45.73 9.19 35.12
N VAL A 114 -46.35 9.78 34.10
CA VAL A 114 -46.95 11.11 34.19
C VAL A 114 -48.42 10.93 34.55
N GLU A 115 -48.77 11.19 35.80
CA GLU A 115 -50.16 11.15 36.28
C GLU A 115 -51.00 12.20 35.52
N SER A 116 -52.08 11.73 34.90
CA SER A 116 -52.98 12.49 34.02
C SER A 116 -54.16 13.10 34.76
#